data_AF-Q9D1A6-F1
#
_entry.id   AF-Q9D1A6-F1
#
_cell.length_a   1.000
_cell.length_b   1.000
_cell.length_c   1.000
_cell.angle_alpha   90.00
_cell.angle_beta   90.00
_cell.angle_gamma   90.00
#
_symmetry.space_group_name_H-M   'P 1'
#
loop_
_entity.id
_entity.type
_entity.pdbx_description
1 polymer ?
#
loop_
_entity_poly.entity_id
_entity_poly.type
_entity_poly.pdbx_seq_one_letter_code
_entity_poly.pdbx_strand_id
1 'polypeptide(L)'
;MKESAHLAISWLRSNAKKYHLTNAFGSFDLLDNTDIHLHFPAGAVTKDGPSAGVTIVTCLASLFSGRLVRSDVAMTGEITLRGLVLPVGGIKDKVLAAHRAGLKQIIIPQRNEKDLEEIPSNVRQDLSFVTASCLDEVLNAAFDGGFPVKTRPGLIDSKL
;
A
#
# COMPACT_ATOMS: atom_id res chain seq x y z
N MET A 1 11.51 4.46 9.09
CA MET A 1 10.31 4.91 8.32
C MET A 1 10.53 6.12 7.38
N LYS A 2 11.45 7.05 7.66
CA LYS A 2 11.77 8.19 6.75
C LYS A 2 12.15 7.73 5.35
N GLU A 3 12.93 6.66 5.23
CA GLU A 3 13.35 6.10 3.95
C GLU A 3 12.17 5.62 3.11
N SER A 4 11.21 4.92 3.71
CA SER A 4 9.98 4.48 3.03
C SER A 4 9.18 5.65 2.45
N ALA A 5 9.14 6.79 3.15
CA ALA A 5 8.50 8.00 2.64
C ALA A 5 9.22 8.59 1.42
N HIS A 6 10.56 8.68 1.46
CA HIS A 6 11.35 9.14 0.31
C HIS A 6 11.20 8.21 -0.89
N LEU A 7 11.18 6.89 -0.64
CA LEU A 7 11.02 5.89 -1.68
C LEU A 7 9.63 5.95 -2.32
N ALA A 8 8.58 6.12 -1.51
CA ALA A 8 7.21 6.31 -2.00
C ALA A 8 7.08 7.55 -2.89
N ILE A 9 7.59 8.71 -2.45
CA ILE A 9 7.58 9.95 -3.23
C ILE A 9 8.36 9.77 -4.53
N SER A 10 9.54 9.15 -4.48
CA SER A 10 10.37 8.90 -5.67
C SER A 10 9.68 8.01 -6.69
N TRP A 11 9.01 6.94 -6.22
CA TRP A 11 8.24 6.05 -7.08
C TRP A 11 7.04 6.79 -7.70
N LEU A 12 6.28 7.56 -6.92
CA LEU A 12 5.13 8.31 -7.42
C LEU A 12 5.52 9.35 -8.47
N ARG A 13 6.59 10.11 -8.24
CA ARG A 13 7.11 11.07 -9.23
C ARG A 13 7.48 10.39 -10.55
N SER A 14 8.16 9.25 -10.47
CA SER A 14 8.57 8.48 -11.65
C SER A 14 7.38 7.89 -12.42
N ASN A 15 6.24 7.74 -11.75
CA ASN A 15 5.05 7.11 -12.28
C ASN A 15 3.86 8.08 -12.46
N ALA A 16 4.01 9.37 -12.17
CA ALA A 16 2.89 10.32 -12.08
C ALA A 16 2.01 10.32 -13.34
N LYS A 17 2.63 10.28 -14.52
CA LYS A 17 1.92 10.19 -15.81
C LYS A 17 1.15 8.87 -15.98
N LYS A 18 1.74 7.74 -15.57
CA LYS A 18 1.12 6.40 -15.69
C LYS A 18 -0.16 6.31 -14.87
N TYR A 19 -0.19 6.94 -13.71
CA TYR A 19 -1.29 6.85 -12.74
C TYR A 19 -2.17 8.11 -12.71
N HIS A 20 -1.98 9.04 -13.65
CA HIS A 20 -2.71 10.30 -13.73
C HIS A 20 -2.68 11.11 -12.42
N LEU A 21 -1.50 11.20 -11.80
CA LEU A 21 -1.27 11.93 -10.56
C LEU A 21 -0.82 13.35 -10.89
N THR A 22 -1.45 14.33 -10.26
CA THR A 22 -1.10 15.74 -10.41
C THR A 22 -1.06 16.46 -9.07
N ASN A 23 -0.21 17.48 -8.94
CA ASN A 23 -0.30 18.40 -7.81
C ASN A 23 -1.53 19.32 -7.94
N ALA A 24 -1.70 20.25 -6.99
CA ALA A 24 -2.81 21.20 -6.97
C ALA A 24 -2.87 22.14 -8.20
N PHE A 25 -1.77 22.26 -8.95
CA PHE A 25 -1.66 23.08 -10.16
C PHE A 25 -1.82 22.28 -11.46
N GLY A 26 -2.12 20.97 -11.38
CA GLY A 26 -2.25 20.10 -12.55
C GLY A 26 -0.91 19.63 -13.15
N SER A 27 0.21 19.85 -12.47
CA SER A 27 1.54 19.41 -12.91
C SER A 27 1.78 17.95 -12.56
N PHE A 28 2.45 17.22 -13.47
CA PHE A 28 2.95 15.86 -13.22
C PHE A 28 4.24 15.85 -12.37
N ASP A 29 4.89 17.00 -12.15
CA ASP A 29 5.93 17.10 -11.11
C ASP A 29 5.26 17.35 -9.76
N LEU A 30 5.05 16.26 -9.02
CA LEU A 30 4.26 16.25 -7.80
C LEU A 30 4.80 17.13 -6.67
N LEU A 31 6.06 17.56 -6.74
CA LEU A 31 6.71 18.42 -5.74
C LEU A 31 6.89 19.86 -6.21
N ASP A 32 6.55 20.18 -7.46
CA ASP A 32 6.63 21.55 -7.93
C ASP A 32 5.64 22.42 -7.15
N ASN A 33 6.15 23.46 -6.50
CA ASN A 33 5.41 24.36 -5.60
C ASN A 33 4.56 23.63 -4.55
N THR A 34 4.97 22.43 -4.12
CA THR A 34 4.19 21.58 -3.22
C THR A 34 5.07 20.98 -2.12
N ASP A 35 4.75 21.30 -0.86
CA ASP A 35 5.33 20.65 0.30
C ASP A 35 4.44 19.51 0.80
N ILE A 36 5.05 18.39 1.21
CA ILE A 36 4.33 17.23 1.75
C ILE A 36 4.65 17.06 3.23
N HIS A 37 3.61 16.97 4.04
CA HIS A 37 3.71 16.59 5.45
C HIS A 37 3.08 15.21 5.66
N LEU A 38 3.90 14.22 6.05
CA LEU A 38 3.42 12.88 6.44
C LEU A 38 3.35 12.78 7.96
N HIS A 39 2.14 12.68 8.50
CA HIS A 39 1.92 12.55 9.93
C HIS A 39 1.49 11.12 10.31
N PHE A 40 2.17 10.54 11.29
CA PHE A 40 1.79 9.28 11.92
C PHE A 40 1.43 9.54 13.39
N PRO A 41 0.13 9.59 13.75
CA PRO A 41 -0.35 9.97 15.08
C PRO A 41 0.25 9.16 16.23
N ALA A 42 0.16 9.66 17.47
CA ALA A 42 0.84 9.10 18.66
C ALA A 42 2.37 9.20 18.57
N GLY A 43 2.91 10.41 18.44
CA GLY A 43 4.33 10.68 18.21
C GLY A 43 5.29 10.17 19.30
N ALA A 44 4.79 9.90 20.52
CA ALA A 44 5.59 9.32 21.61
C ALA A 44 5.90 7.82 21.41
N VAL A 45 5.15 7.13 20.54
CA VAL A 45 5.39 5.72 20.21
C VAL A 45 6.31 5.65 19.00
N THR A 46 7.46 4.98 19.16
CA THR A 46 8.40 4.75 18.07
C THR A 46 7.72 3.96 16.97
N LYS A 47 7.60 4.60 15.81
CA LYS A 47 7.15 3.95 14.58
C LYS A 47 8.36 3.83 13.69
N ASP A 48 8.92 2.64 13.65
CA ASP A 48 10.03 2.35 12.76
C ASP A 48 9.82 1.05 12.00
N GLY A 49 10.59 0.89 10.93
CA GLY A 49 10.51 -0.23 10.00
C GLY A 49 9.92 0.15 8.64
N PRO A 50 10.22 -0.64 7.60
CA PRO A 50 9.85 -0.33 6.22
C PRO A 50 8.42 -0.76 5.85
N SER A 51 7.72 -1.47 6.74
CA SER A 51 6.45 -2.16 6.45
C SER A 51 5.24 -1.29 6.14
N ALA A 52 5.39 0.04 6.20
CA ALA A 52 4.35 1.02 5.85
C ALA A 52 4.51 1.57 4.41
N GLY A 53 5.45 1.06 3.62
CA GLY A 53 5.74 1.56 2.28
C GLY A 53 4.51 1.61 1.38
N VAL A 54 3.76 0.51 1.30
CA VAL A 54 2.51 0.43 0.51
C VAL A 54 1.45 1.41 1.00
N THR A 55 1.37 1.63 2.31
CA THR A 55 0.43 2.56 2.95
C THR A 55 0.75 4.00 2.58
N ILE A 56 2.04 4.38 2.61
CA ILE A 56 2.48 5.73 2.27
C ILE A 56 2.21 6.00 0.77
N VAL A 57 2.54 5.05 -0.11
CA VAL A 57 2.24 5.18 -1.55
C VAL A 57 0.75 5.37 -1.77
N THR A 58 -0.09 4.56 -1.15
CA THR A 58 -1.54 4.63 -1.31
C THR A 58 -2.11 5.97 -0.84
N CYS A 59 -1.65 6.45 0.33
CA CYS A 59 -2.04 7.75 0.88
C CYS A 59 -1.67 8.91 -0.07
N LEU A 60 -0.43 8.92 -0.55
CA LEU A 60 0.03 9.96 -1.49
C LEU A 60 -0.62 9.84 -2.87
N ALA A 61 -0.87 8.61 -3.36
CA ALA A 61 -1.62 8.41 -4.60
C ALA A 61 -3.05 8.94 -4.47
N SER A 62 -3.70 8.77 -3.32
CA SER A 62 -4.99 9.38 -3.01
C SER A 62 -4.91 10.90 -3.04
N LEU A 63 -3.92 11.49 -2.36
CA LEU A 63 -3.69 12.94 -2.34
C LEU A 63 -3.54 13.53 -3.76
N PHE A 64 -2.71 12.93 -4.61
CA PHE A 64 -2.40 13.46 -5.95
C PHE A 64 -3.40 13.08 -7.05
N SER A 65 -4.31 12.14 -6.78
CA SER A 65 -5.38 11.78 -7.73
C SER A 65 -6.75 12.35 -7.34
N GLY A 66 -6.90 12.88 -6.12
CA GLY A 66 -8.19 13.28 -5.56
C GLY A 66 -9.14 12.10 -5.30
N ARG A 67 -8.66 10.85 -5.37
CA ARG A 67 -9.47 9.65 -5.17
C ARG A 67 -9.45 9.24 -3.71
N LEU A 68 -10.59 8.79 -3.19
CA LEU A 68 -10.70 8.33 -1.81
C LEU A 68 -10.24 6.87 -1.69
N VAL A 69 -9.39 6.60 -0.70
CA VAL A 69 -9.06 5.24 -0.29
C VAL A 69 -10.25 4.63 0.43
N ARG A 70 -10.50 3.34 0.23
CA ARG A 70 -11.51 2.60 0.97
C ARG A 70 -11.26 2.68 2.48
N SER A 71 -12.31 2.97 3.26
CA SER A 71 -12.21 3.10 4.72
C SER A 71 -12.14 1.77 5.45
N ASP A 72 -12.46 0.65 4.78
CA ASP A 72 -12.54 -0.70 5.34
C ASP A 72 -11.30 -1.56 5.05
N VAL A 73 -10.23 -0.97 4.51
CA VAL A 73 -9.01 -1.68 4.09
C VAL A 73 -7.84 -1.44 5.05
N ALA A 74 -7.17 -2.51 5.47
CA ALA A 74 -5.83 -2.47 6.05
C ALA A 74 -4.78 -2.90 5.02
N MET A 75 -3.55 -2.41 5.16
CA MET A 75 -2.43 -2.86 4.32
C MET A 75 -1.10 -2.82 5.04
N THR A 76 -0.20 -3.73 4.67
CA THR A 76 1.20 -3.72 5.11
C THR A 76 2.09 -4.25 3.99
N GLY A 77 3.32 -3.78 3.93
CA GLY A 77 4.26 -4.15 2.88
C GLY A 77 5.36 -3.12 2.74
N GLU A 78 6.59 -3.60 2.57
CA GLU A 78 7.70 -2.78 2.13
C GLU A 78 7.64 -2.61 0.61
N ILE A 79 8.27 -1.55 0.09
CA ILE A 79 8.27 -1.23 -1.34
C ILE A 79 9.69 -1.02 -1.85
N THR A 80 9.87 -1.24 -3.14
CA THR A 80 11.12 -0.89 -3.86
C THR A 80 10.87 0.25 -4.85
N LEU A 81 11.94 0.90 -5.32
CA LEU A 81 11.85 1.90 -6.40
C LEU A 81 11.29 1.33 -7.72
N ARG A 82 11.27 0.00 -7.88
CA ARG A 82 10.66 -0.68 -9.04
C ARG A 82 9.18 -0.98 -8.84
N GLY A 83 8.62 -0.67 -7.67
CA GLY A 83 7.22 -0.91 -7.32
C GLY A 83 6.89 -2.35 -6.93
N LEU A 84 7.90 -3.17 -6.61
CA LEU A 84 7.69 -4.48 -5.98
C LEU A 84 7.29 -4.31 -4.52
N VAL A 85 6.41 -5.20 -4.04
CA VAL A 85 6.00 -5.31 -2.64
C VAL A 85 6.79 -6.42 -1.96
N LEU A 86 7.50 -6.07 -0.89
CA LEU A 86 8.38 -6.97 -0.15
C LEU A 86 7.73 -7.46 1.15
N PRO A 87 8.08 -8.69 1.60
CA PRO A 87 7.50 -9.29 2.78
C PRO A 87 7.85 -8.52 4.06
N VAL A 88 6.97 -8.64 5.05
CA VAL A 88 7.09 -7.95 6.35
C VAL A 88 6.80 -8.92 7.48
N GLY A 89 7.29 -8.61 8.69
CA GLY A 89 6.99 -9.37 9.89
C GLY A 89 5.65 -9.00 10.53
N GLY A 90 5.23 -9.84 11.49
CA GLY A 90 4.09 -9.57 12.38
C GLY A 90 2.72 -9.64 11.70
N ILE A 91 2.56 -10.48 10.67
CA ILE A 91 1.31 -10.59 9.91
C ILE A 91 0.15 -10.98 10.81
N LYS A 92 0.31 -12.01 11.64
CA LYS A 92 -0.70 -12.46 12.59
C LYS A 92 -1.22 -11.32 13.48
N ASP A 93 -0.32 -10.59 14.13
CA ASP A 93 -0.70 -9.49 15.04
C ASP A 93 -1.39 -8.33 14.31
N LYS A 94 -0.90 -7.99 13.11
CA LYS A 94 -1.49 -6.95 12.26
C LYS A 94 -2.90 -7.32 11.80
N VAL A 95 -3.12 -8.59 11.42
CA VAL A 95 -4.43 -9.07 11.00
C VAL A 95 -5.41 -9.10 12.17
N LEU A 96 -5.00 -9.58 13.33
CA LEU A 96 -5.83 -9.56 14.54
C LEU A 96 -6.17 -8.12 14.98
N ALA A 97 -5.25 -7.17 14.82
CA ALA A 97 -5.53 -5.76 15.05
C ALA A 97 -6.56 -5.20 14.05
N ALA A 98 -6.42 -5.49 12.76
CA ALA A 98 -7.36 -5.06 11.72
C ALA A 98 -8.77 -5.62 11.94
N HIS A 99 -8.88 -6.92 12.28
CA HIS A 99 -10.14 -7.56 12.62
C HIS A 99 -10.83 -6.88 13.82
N ARG A 100 -10.07 -6.64 14.91
CA ARG A 100 -10.59 -5.91 16.09
C ARG A 100 -11.03 -4.49 15.77
N ALA A 101 -10.41 -3.84 14.80
CA ALA A 101 -10.80 -2.52 14.31
C ALA A 101 -12.03 -2.56 13.38
N GLY A 102 -12.58 -3.73 13.08
CA GLY A 102 -13.76 -3.90 12.23
C GLY A 102 -13.49 -3.77 10.73
N LEU A 103 -12.22 -3.78 10.31
CA LEU A 103 -11.84 -3.72 8.90
C LEU A 103 -12.23 -5.02 8.18
N LYS A 104 -12.48 -4.93 6.87
CA LYS A 104 -13.04 -6.03 6.07
C LYS A 104 -12.08 -6.62 5.08
N GLN A 105 -11.10 -5.83 4.63
CA GLN A 105 -10.13 -6.28 3.65
C GLN A 105 -8.71 -6.00 4.14
N ILE A 106 -7.79 -6.93 3.91
CA ILE A 106 -6.37 -6.80 4.26
C ILE A 106 -5.52 -7.07 3.02
N ILE A 107 -4.69 -6.09 2.66
CA ILE A 107 -3.68 -6.22 1.61
C ILE A 107 -2.34 -6.60 2.25
N ILE A 108 -1.77 -7.73 1.86
CA ILE A 108 -0.47 -8.21 2.34
C ILE A 108 0.49 -8.52 1.19
N PRO A 109 1.80 -8.57 1.42
CA PRO A 109 2.75 -9.02 0.41
C PRO A 109 2.46 -10.47 0.02
N GLN A 110 2.56 -10.80 -1.27
CA GLN A 110 2.31 -12.16 -1.76
C GLN A 110 3.21 -13.20 -1.06
N ARG A 111 4.45 -12.83 -0.74
CA ARG A 111 5.39 -13.71 -0.02
C ARG A 111 5.02 -13.97 1.45
N ASN A 112 4.07 -13.22 2.01
CA ASN A 112 3.51 -13.44 3.35
C ASN A 112 2.23 -14.30 3.35
N GLU A 113 1.78 -14.81 2.20
CA GLU A 113 0.54 -15.60 2.11
C GLU A 113 0.54 -16.83 3.04
N LYS A 114 1.69 -17.51 3.16
CA LYS A 114 1.89 -18.63 4.09
C LYS A 114 1.64 -18.27 5.56
N ASP A 115 1.85 -17.01 5.95
CA ASP A 115 1.68 -16.57 7.34
C ASP A 115 0.19 -16.48 7.72
N LEU A 116 -0.71 -16.55 6.73
CA LEU A 116 -2.16 -16.63 6.97
C LEU A 116 -2.55 -17.94 7.66
N GLU A 117 -1.75 -19.00 7.56
CA GLU A 117 -2.01 -20.28 8.24
C GLU A 117 -1.98 -20.14 9.76
N GLU A 118 -1.22 -19.18 10.29
CA GLU A 118 -1.10 -18.90 11.73
C GLU A 118 -2.32 -18.16 12.31
N ILE A 119 -3.26 -17.76 11.45
CA ILE A 119 -4.42 -16.94 11.81
C ILE A 119 -5.61 -17.87 12.10
N PRO A 120 -6.30 -17.69 13.24
CA PRO A 120 -7.51 -18.45 13.56
C PRO A 120 -8.53 -18.44 12.42
N SER A 121 -9.13 -19.61 12.13
CA SER A 121 -10.03 -19.78 10.98
C SER A 121 -11.24 -18.86 11.04
N ASN A 122 -11.81 -18.63 12.22
CA ASN A 122 -12.92 -17.71 12.44
C ASN A 122 -12.55 -16.26 12.02
N VAL A 123 -11.34 -15.81 12.36
CA VAL A 123 -10.86 -14.46 11.96
C VAL A 123 -10.63 -14.39 10.46
N ARG A 124 -10.06 -15.46 9.85
CA ARG A 124 -9.83 -15.50 8.40
C ARG A 124 -11.13 -15.47 7.59
N GLN A 125 -12.19 -16.11 8.09
CA GLN A 125 -13.49 -16.14 7.42
C GLN A 125 -14.21 -14.79 7.43
N ASP A 126 -13.93 -13.94 8.43
CA ASP A 126 -14.51 -12.60 8.55
C ASP A 126 -13.81 -11.54 7.66
N LEU A 127 -12.67 -11.89 7.06
CA LEU A 127 -11.79 -10.97 6.34
C LEU A 127 -11.56 -11.42 4.89
N SER A 128 -11.52 -10.44 3.99
CA SER A 128 -11.03 -10.64 2.63
C SER A 128 -9.53 -10.35 2.57
N PHE A 129 -8.75 -11.25 1.99
CA PHE A 129 -7.31 -11.06 1.81
C PHE A 129 -6.97 -10.79 0.35
N VAL A 130 -6.15 -9.78 0.12
CA VAL A 130 -5.51 -9.52 -1.17
C VAL A 130 -4.01 -9.68 -1.01
N THR A 131 -3.43 -10.60 -1.76
CA THR A 131 -1.98 -10.78 -1.85
C THR A 131 -1.43 -9.95 -3.01
N ALA A 132 -0.41 -9.14 -2.73
CA ALA A 132 0.16 -8.22 -3.71
C ALA A 132 1.68 -8.45 -3.87
N SER A 133 2.10 -8.57 -5.11
CA SER A 133 3.49 -8.63 -5.56
C SER A 133 4.02 -7.26 -6.01
N CYS A 134 3.11 -6.35 -6.41
CA CYS A 134 3.46 -5.02 -6.90
C CYS A 134 2.44 -3.94 -6.49
N LEU A 135 2.86 -2.68 -6.62
CA LEU A 135 2.04 -1.51 -6.26
C LEU A 135 0.76 -1.36 -7.11
N ASP A 136 0.74 -1.90 -8.33
CA ASP A 136 -0.45 -1.88 -9.19
C ASP A 136 -1.59 -2.66 -8.52
N GLU A 137 -1.30 -3.83 -7.95
CA GLU A 137 -2.27 -4.66 -7.24
C GLU A 137 -2.73 -4.00 -5.94
N VAL A 138 -1.81 -3.39 -5.20
CA VAL A 138 -2.13 -2.64 -3.98
C VAL A 138 -3.10 -1.49 -4.28
N LEU A 139 -2.76 -0.63 -5.25
CA LEU A 139 -3.59 0.51 -5.60
C LEU A 139 -4.94 0.07 -6.16
N ASN A 140 -4.99 -1.01 -6.95
CA ASN A 140 -6.28 -1.54 -7.42
C ASN A 140 -7.16 -2.07 -6.29
N ALA A 141 -6.59 -2.70 -5.28
CA ALA A 141 -7.36 -3.23 -4.15
C ALA A 141 -7.77 -2.15 -3.13
N ALA A 142 -7.04 -1.05 -3.05
CA ALA A 142 -7.22 -0.01 -2.04
C ALA A 142 -8.31 1.03 -2.37
N PHE A 143 -8.76 1.13 -3.63
CA PHE A 143 -9.70 2.15 -4.09
C PHE A 143 -10.96 1.51 -4.70
N ASP A 144 -12.11 2.14 -4.50
CA ASP A 144 -13.36 1.70 -5.12
C ASP A 144 -13.27 1.76 -6.65
N GLY A 145 -13.68 0.66 -7.30
CA GLY A 145 -13.60 0.50 -8.75
C GLY A 145 -12.19 0.32 -9.33
N GLY A 146 -11.17 0.15 -8.48
CA GLY A 146 -9.77 -0.02 -8.91
C GLY A 146 -9.06 1.30 -9.25
N PHE A 147 -7.75 1.27 -9.43
CA PHE A 147 -6.94 2.45 -9.77
C PHE A 147 -6.79 2.55 -11.31
N PRO A 148 -6.68 3.74 -11.94
CA PRO A 148 -6.75 3.85 -13.39
C PRO A 148 -5.39 3.48 -14.00
N VAL A 149 -5.08 2.19 -13.99
CA VAL A 149 -3.94 1.57 -14.68
C VAL A 149 -4.39 0.19 -15.12
N LYS A 150 -4.27 -0.10 -16.42
CA LYS A 150 -4.44 -1.47 -16.94
C LYS A 150 -3.41 -2.36 -16.26
N THR A 151 -3.85 -3.27 -15.39
CA THR A 151 -3.01 -4.36 -14.88
C THR A 151 -2.40 -5.07 -16.08
N ARG A 152 -1.06 -5.17 -16.13
CA ARG A 152 -0.41 -6.05 -17.11
C ARG A 152 -0.77 -7.48 -16.71
N PRO A 153 -1.44 -8.27 -17.57
CA PRO A 153 -1.58 -9.69 -17.31
C PRO A 153 -0.20 -10.33 -17.46
N GLY A 154 0.27 -11.04 -16.43
CA GLY A 154 1.39 -11.99 -16.55
C GLY A 154 2.74 -11.51 -16.00
N LEU A 155 2.95 -11.77 -14.71
CA LEU A 155 4.25 -12.16 -14.13
C LEU A 155 4.03 -13.29 -13.11
N ILE A 156 3.12 -14.20 -13.46
CA ILE A 156 3.07 -15.55 -12.89
C ILE A 156 3.82 -16.39 -13.93
N ASP A 157 4.82 -17.15 -13.48
CA ASP A 157 5.82 -17.93 -14.22
C ASP A 157 7.14 -17.21 -14.57
N SER A 158 7.96 -17.03 -13.54
CA SER A 158 9.39 -17.32 -13.70
C SER A 158 9.82 -18.31 -12.61
N LYS A 159 9.39 -19.57 -12.76
CA LYS A 159 10.22 -20.69 -12.33
C LYS A 159 11.39 -20.77 -13.30
N LEU A 160 12.53 -20.23 -12.88
CA LEU A 160 13.87 -20.69 -13.24
C LEU A 160 14.71 -20.63 -11.96
#